data_AF-A0A1P8XKT6-F1
#
_entry.id   AF-A0A1P8XKT6-F1
#
_cell.length_a   1.000
_cell.length_b   1.000
_cell.length_c   1.000
_cell.angle_alpha   90.00
_cell.angle_beta   90.00
_cell.angle_gamma   90.00
#
_symmetry.space_group_name_H-M   'P 1'
#
loop_
_entity.id
_entity.type
_entity.pdbx_description
1 polymer ?
#
loop_
_entity_poly.entity_id
_entity_poly.type
_entity_poly.pdbx_seq_one_letter_code
_entity_poly.pdbx_strand_id
1 'polypeptide(L)'
;MTTTRQHIEDLEHSKWAGVTKQAAQHSVETAQRLGLTPRPETVAAAAMTENELIERRKRNGPTKRRSSPVMQLVEADQRSREAHSRERDAQQGRLDAEAAAAIARADADESAAIATAACERARAVEAESAERDRRRSREHTADQQALEQARAETARVRADTATEVDQVRADAAAEVAAAHERARAAEERAEQRTSERAAERSASEATVQELHAQLERVRADAAAEVAAARERARAAEARAEQRATERVAERATAEEALGRLHCEVEQVRTDAAAEVAAARAKAIGETAAIRAHADAEIVEAQLGAQVEVDVAQGQIAISARAAQAQIAEARSAAQAEIDSAHAYAEDVVRQAQDEVARVTAAVQASGPLMIPVAPVHVRPQIRTLEAILDALYRIDYVLESAMSGAQSQPDADYVRGLAATVQERAQGLSAELADLPGRFTDQADVEASAAYANAAGAAYSALLQRIEDVAWRMMGRAEDSDAEIVESVSAMVADPWIQALRQ
;
A
#
# COMPACT_ATOMS: atom_id res chain seq x y z
N MET A 1 61.56 206.77 44.19
CA MET A 1 61.23 206.10 42.89
C MET A 1 62.16 204.93 42.53
N THR A 2 62.95 204.38 43.47
CA THR A 2 63.96 203.33 43.17
C THR A 2 63.59 201.91 43.60
N THR A 3 62.68 201.71 44.55
CA THR A 3 62.33 200.37 45.09
C THR A 3 61.41 199.53 44.20
N THR A 4 60.52 200.15 43.43
CA THR A 4 59.58 199.44 42.56
C THR A 4 60.28 198.86 41.32
N ARG A 5 61.33 199.51 40.81
CA ARG A 5 62.04 199.06 39.59
C ARG A 5 62.88 197.81 39.84
N GLN A 6 63.57 197.72 40.99
CA GLN A 6 64.36 196.55 41.39
C GLN A 6 63.48 195.29 41.56
N HIS A 7 62.32 195.44 42.22
CA HIS A 7 61.37 194.33 42.37
C HIS A 7 60.80 193.86 41.02
N ILE A 8 60.61 194.76 40.06
CA ILE A 8 60.20 194.37 38.71
C ILE A 8 61.30 193.60 38.00
N GLU A 9 62.59 193.84 38.27
CA GLU A 9 63.73 193.14 37.66
C GLU A 9 63.96 191.73 38.25
N ASP A 10 63.70 191.52 39.55
CA ASP A 10 63.88 190.22 40.23
C ASP A 10 62.72 189.24 40.01
N LEU A 11 61.60 189.69 39.46
CA LEU A 11 60.49 188.79 39.09
C LEU A 11 60.94 187.77 38.04
N GLU A 12 60.67 186.49 38.30
CA GLU A 12 60.79 185.42 37.31
C GLU A 12 59.98 185.74 36.06
N HIS A 13 60.49 185.29 34.90
CA HIS A 13 59.99 185.67 33.59
C HIS A 13 58.47 185.47 33.43
N SER A 14 57.92 184.37 33.96
CA SER A 14 56.49 184.05 33.92
C SER A 14 55.66 184.99 34.79
N LYS A 15 56.08 185.23 36.04
CA LYS A 15 55.39 186.15 36.96
C LYS A 15 55.39 187.59 36.45
N TRP A 16 56.50 188.06 35.86
CA TRP A 16 56.53 189.39 35.25
C TRP A 16 55.55 189.53 34.09
N ALA A 17 55.48 188.51 33.22
CA ALA A 17 54.60 188.52 32.05
C ALA A 17 53.12 188.62 32.46
N GLY A 18 52.69 187.83 33.44
CA GLY A 18 51.31 187.88 33.94
C GLY A 18 50.93 189.23 34.53
N VAL A 19 51.75 189.79 35.43
CA VAL A 19 51.47 191.09 36.08
C VAL A 19 51.43 192.24 35.05
N THR A 20 52.34 192.23 34.08
CA THR A 20 52.42 193.27 33.04
C THR A 20 51.19 193.25 32.13
N LYS A 21 50.70 192.06 31.79
CA LYS A 21 49.49 191.91 30.96
C LYS A 21 48.24 192.40 31.68
N GLN A 22 48.08 192.03 32.94
CA GLN A 22 46.90 192.37 33.74
C GLN A 22 46.81 193.88 33.99
N ALA A 23 47.94 194.52 34.30
CA ALA A 23 48.02 195.97 34.46
C ALA A 23 47.70 196.72 33.15
N ALA A 24 48.16 196.21 32.00
CA ALA A 24 47.88 196.80 30.70
C ALA A 24 46.40 196.70 30.31
N GLN A 25 45.76 195.55 30.53
CA GLN A 25 44.32 195.34 30.27
C GLN A 25 43.45 196.27 31.13
N HIS A 26 43.72 196.33 32.43
CA HIS A 26 42.97 197.19 33.35
C HIS A 26 43.11 198.68 32.99
N SER A 27 44.29 199.11 32.54
CA SER A 27 44.53 200.47 32.08
C SER A 27 43.71 200.81 30.82
N VAL A 28 43.64 199.88 29.86
CA VAL A 28 42.85 200.04 28.63
C VAL A 28 41.34 200.11 28.92
N GLU A 29 40.83 199.22 29.77
CA GLU A 29 39.41 199.22 30.17
C GLU A 29 39.02 200.49 30.92
N THR A 30 39.90 200.97 31.80
CA THR A 30 39.65 202.20 32.58
C THR A 30 39.61 203.42 31.67
N ALA A 31 40.54 203.52 30.70
CA ALA A 31 40.55 204.60 29.72
C ALA A 31 39.26 204.60 28.87
N GLN A 32 38.79 203.42 28.45
CA GLN A 32 37.54 203.27 27.70
C GLN A 32 36.31 203.70 28.50
N ARG A 33 36.21 203.36 29.80
CA ARG A 33 35.10 203.81 30.67
C ARG A 33 35.07 205.32 30.87
N LEU A 34 36.24 205.94 30.91
CA LEU A 34 36.38 207.40 31.10
C LEU A 34 36.27 208.18 29.78
N GLY A 35 36.02 207.51 28.65
CA GLY A 35 35.94 208.12 27.32
C GLY A 35 37.28 208.66 26.80
N LEU A 36 38.40 208.24 27.40
CA LEU A 36 39.74 208.64 27.00
C LEU A 36 40.35 207.59 26.08
N THR A 37 41.04 208.02 25.02
CA THR A 37 41.72 207.08 24.12
C THR A 37 42.94 206.46 24.83
N PRO A 38 43.00 205.12 25.02
CA PRO A 38 44.13 204.47 25.69
C PRO A 38 45.43 204.60 24.88
N ARG A 39 46.58 204.65 25.57
CA ARG A 39 47.89 204.73 24.91
C ARG A 39 48.19 203.45 24.10
N PRO A 40 48.80 203.56 22.91
CA PRO A 40 49.01 202.43 22.01
C PRO A 40 49.92 201.34 22.59
N GLU A 41 50.91 201.69 23.42
CA GLU A 41 51.82 200.73 24.05
C GLU A 41 51.10 199.83 25.07
N THR A 42 50.13 200.40 25.81
CA THR A 42 49.30 199.64 26.76
C THR A 42 48.28 198.75 26.05
N VAL A 43 47.77 199.18 24.90
CA VAL A 43 46.89 198.34 24.05
C VAL A 43 47.70 197.16 23.48
N ALA A 44 48.92 197.41 23.00
CA ALA A 44 49.78 196.36 22.48
C ALA A 44 50.17 195.34 23.57
N ALA A 45 50.56 195.79 24.77
CA ALA A 45 50.91 194.88 25.86
C ALA A 45 49.70 194.07 26.38
N ALA A 46 48.49 194.64 26.37
CA ALA A 46 47.26 193.95 26.74
C ALA A 46 46.85 192.85 25.74
N ALA A 47 47.16 193.05 24.46
CA ALA A 47 46.86 192.11 23.38
C ALA A 47 47.85 190.93 23.27
N MET A 48 49.07 191.06 23.81
CA MET A 48 50.09 189.99 23.77
C MET A 48 49.74 188.79 24.69
N THR A 49 50.16 187.59 24.30
CA THR A 49 50.08 186.40 25.16
C THR A 49 51.19 186.41 26.23
N GLU A 50 50.98 185.70 27.34
CA GLU A 50 52.01 185.63 28.41
C GLU A 50 53.31 185.00 27.90
N ASN A 51 53.23 184.00 27.02
CA ASN A 51 54.42 183.39 26.39
C ASN A 51 55.20 184.39 25.54
N GLU A 52 54.52 185.25 24.78
CA GLU A 52 55.18 186.30 24.00
C GLU A 52 55.83 187.37 24.89
N LEU A 53 55.20 187.69 26.03
CA LEU A 53 55.79 188.59 27.03
C LEU A 53 57.01 187.95 27.72
N ILE A 54 56.96 186.64 28.04
CA ILE A 54 58.09 185.87 28.57
C ILE A 54 59.27 185.91 27.59
N GLU A 55 59.01 185.61 26.32
CA GLU A 55 60.04 185.64 25.28
C GLU A 55 60.60 187.05 25.07
N ARG A 56 59.76 188.08 25.14
CA ARG A 56 60.19 189.49 25.06
C ARG A 56 61.09 189.89 26.23
N ARG A 57 60.85 189.37 27.43
CA ARG A 57 61.72 189.59 28.61
C ARG A 57 62.99 188.75 28.58
N LYS A 58 62.96 187.51 28.08
CA LYS A 58 64.18 186.69 27.91
C LYS A 58 65.17 187.31 26.92
N ARG A 59 64.68 187.95 25.86
CA ARG A 59 65.53 188.61 24.86
C ARG A 59 66.09 189.96 25.31
N ASN A 60 65.35 190.71 26.13
CA ASN A 60 65.70 192.09 26.47
C ASN A 60 66.00 192.32 27.98
N GLY A 61 66.08 191.24 28.77
CA GLY A 61 66.38 191.29 30.20
C GLY A 61 67.88 191.24 30.53
N PRO A 62 68.29 191.60 31.76
CA PRO A 62 69.70 191.64 32.15
C PRO A 62 70.34 190.23 32.19
N THR A 63 71.59 190.09 31.73
CA THR A 63 72.32 188.81 31.56
C THR A 63 72.80 188.18 32.87
N LYS A 64 72.74 186.83 32.97
CA LYS A 64 73.17 186.03 34.15
C LYS A 64 74.71 186.07 34.34
N ARG A 65 75.17 186.19 35.60
CA ARG A 65 76.61 186.26 35.98
C ARG A 65 77.34 184.90 35.82
N ARG A 66 78.62 184.95 35.45
CA ARG A 66 79.53 183.79 35.23
C ARG A 66 79.89 183.07 36.54
N SER A 67 79.92 181.73 36.53
CA SER A 67 80.34 180.85 37.65
C SER A 67 81.84 180.49 37.61
N SER A 68 82.40 180.14 38.78
CA SER A 68 83.85 180.03 39.08
C SER A 68 84.54 178.73 38.59
N PRO A 69 85.86 178.75 38.26
CA PRO A 69 86.59 177.66 37.57
C PRO A 69 86.61 176.26 38.20
N VAL A 70 86.47 176.11 39.53
CA VAL A 70 86.50 174.78 40.19
C VAL A 70 85.29 173.91 39.81
N MET A 71 84.15 174.53 39.50
CA MET A 71 82.94 173.80 39.09
C MET A 71 83.05 173.21 37.69
N GLN A 72 83.89 173.80 36.83
CA GLN A 72 84.10 173.30 35.47
C GLN A 72 84.88 171.98 35.44
N LEU A 73 85.73 171.71 36.44
CA LEU A 73 86.52 170.48 36.53
C LEU A 73 85.68 169.27 36.98
N VAL A 74 84.76 169.47 37.92
CA VAL A 74 83.83 168.43 38.37
C VAL A 74 82.85 168.03 37.26
N GLU A 75 82.36 169.00 36.48
CA GLU A 75 81.52 168.72 35.32
C GLU A 75 82.27 167.95 34.21
N ALA A 76 83.58 168.12 34.08
CA ALA A 76 84.37 167.38 33.09
C ALA A 76 84.56 165.90 33.48
N ASP A 77 84.82 165.58 34.76
CA ASP A 77 84.97 164.18 35.21
C ASP A 77 83.65 163.40 35.14
N GLN A 78 82.53 164.05 35.51
CA GLN A 78 81.18 163.50 35.37
C GLN A 78 80.88 163.06 33.93
N ARG A 79 81.20 163.91 32.93
CA ARG A 79 80.99 163.61 31.51
C ARG A 79 81.82 162.43 31.01
N SER A 80 83.04 162.24 31.55
CA SER A 80 83.90 161.11 31.19
C SER A 80 83.31 159.77 31.65
N ARG A 81 82.79 159.72 32.88
CA ARG A 81 82.15 158.50 33.41
C ARG A 81 80.86 158.14 32.66
N GLU A 82 80.07 159.14 32.29
CA GLU A 82 78.87 158.94 31.47
C GLU A 82 79.21 158.40 30.07
N ALA A 83 80.30 158.85 29.45
CA ALA A 83 80.75 158.33 28.17
C ALA A 83 81.14 156.84 28.25
N HIS A 84 81.91 156.44 29.27
CA HIS A 84 82.28 155.04 29.48
C HIS A 84 81.10 154.14 29.92
N SER A 85 80.07 154.69 30.54
CA SER A 85 78.83 153.95 30.78
C SER A 85 78.12 153.68 29.46
N ARG A 86 77.94 154.71 28.62
CA ARG A 86 77.28 154.58 27.32
C ARG A 86 77.99 153.63 26.37
N GLU A 87 79.32 153.61 26.38
CA GLU A 87 80.11 152.67 25.58
C GLU A 87 79.85 151.22 26.01
N ARG A 88 79.83 150.96 27.33
CA ARG A 88 79.51 149.63 27.88
C ARG A 88 78.07 149.22 27.57
N ASP A 89 77.12 150.13 27.71
CA ASP A 89 75.70 149.88 27.40
C ASP A 89 75.49 149.59 25.91
N ALA A 90 76.20 150.31 25.03
CA ALA A 90 76.16 150.07 23.58
C ALA A 90 76.80 148.72 23.20
N GLN A 91 77.92 148.38 23.82
CA GLN A 91 78.58 147.09 23.60
C GLN A 91 77.73 145.92 24.12
N GLN A 92 77.09 146.07 25.28
CA GLN A 92 76.14 145.09 25.81
C GLN A 92 74.93 144.96 24.88
N GLY A 93 74.35 146.08 24.42
CA GLY A 93 73.24 146.06 23.47
C GLY A 93 73.58 145.38 22.14
N ARG A 94 74.84 145.48 21.68
CA ARG A 94 75.30 144.75 20.49
C ARG A 94 75.34 143.23 20.75
N LEU A 95 75.91 142.82 21.88
CA LEU A 95 75.97 141.40 22.26
C LEU A 95 74.57 140.79 22.45
N ASP A 96 73.65 141.55 23.06
CA ASP A 96 72.26 141.13 23.24
C ASP A 96 71.53 140.99 21.89
N ALA A 97 71.77 141.90 20.94
CA ALA A 97 71.22 141.83 19.59
C ALA A 97 71.80 140.64 18.79
N GLU A 98 73.10 140.36 18.91
CA GLU A 98 73.75 139.19 18.31
C GLU A 98 73.20 137.89 18.92
N ALA A 99 72.98 137.83 20.24
CA ALA A 99 72.36 136.70 20.92
C ALA A 99 70.90 136.48 20.46
N ALA A 100 70.10 137.55 20.36
CA ALA A 100 68.74 137.47 19.86
C ALA A 100 68.67 136.99 18.40
N ALA A 101 69.61 137.45 17.55
CA ALA A 101 69.70 137.00 16.16
C ALA A 101 70.13 135.53 16.06
N ALA A 102 71.02 135.06 16.95
CA ALA A 102 71.42 133.66 17.02
C ALA A 102 70.25 132.75 17.46
N ILE A 103 69.49 133.17 18.47
CA ILE A 103 68.28 132.46 18.93
C ILE A 103 67.24 132.40 17.80
N ALA A 104 66.96 133.53 17.14
CA ALA A 104 65.98 133.57 16.05
C ALA A 104 66.38 132.67 14.85
N ARG A 105 67.68 132.53 14.58
CA ARG A 105 68.18 131.58 13.56
C ARG A 105 68.01 130.13 14.01
N ALA A 106 68.35 129.82 15.27
CA ALA A 106 68.15 128.49 15.81
C ALA A 106 66.66 128.09 15.79
N ASP A 107 65.75 128.99 16.18
CA ASP A 107 64.30 128.76 16.13
C ASP A 107 63.78 128.57 14.70
N ALA A 108 64.34 129.32 13.73
CA ALA A 108 64.00 129.19 12.32
C ALA A 108 64.50 127.86 11.73
N ASP A 109 65.73 127.45 12.07
CA ASP A 109 66.30 126.16 11.65
C ASP A 109 65.54 124.99 12.29
N GLU A 110 65.17 125.09 13.57
CA GLU A 110 64.32 124.12 14.25
C GLU A 110 62.93 124.03 13.61
N SER A 111 62.31 125.18 13.30
CA SER A 111 61.02 125.22 12.60
C SER A 111 61.11 124.61 11.19
N ALA A 112 62.20 124.87 10.46
CA ALA A 112 62.43 124.29 9.14
C ALA A 112 62.65 122.77 9.22
N ALA A 113 63.36 122.28 10.25
CA ALA A 113 63.55 120.87 10.51
C ALA A 113 62.21 120.19 10.87
N ILE A 114 61.40 120.81 11.72
CA ILE A 114 60.06 120.30 12.08
C ILE A 114 59.15 120.26 10.85
N ALA A 115 59.15 121.29 10.01
CA ALA A 115 58.36 121.34 8.78
C ALA A 115 58.81 120.25 7.79
N THR A 116 60.11 120.04 7.64
CA THR A 116 60.68 118.98 6.79
C THR A 116 60.26 117.59 7.31
N ALA A 117 60.40 117.34 8.61
CA ALA A 117 59.96 116.08 9.24
C ALA A 117 58.44 115.88 9.16
N ALA A 118 57.64 116.95 9.18
CA ALA A 118 56.19 116.87 8.97
C ALA A 118 55.85 116.49 7.51
N CYS A 119 56.52 117.10 6.53
CA CYS A 119 56.37 116.77 5.12
C CYS A 119 56.79 115.33 4.80
N GLU A 120 57.89 114.85 5.40
CA GLU A 120 58.33 113.46 5.24
C GLU A 120 57.34 112.45 5.83
N ARG A 121 56.78 112.75 7.01
CA ARG A 121 55.71 111.94 7.61
C ARG A 121 54.45 111.92 6.75
N ALA A 122 54.06 113.06 6.17
CA ALA A 122 52.91 113.12 5.27
C ALA A 122 53.11 112.25 4.03
N ARG A 123 54.29 112.34 3.39
CA ARG A 123 54.65 111.48 2.25
C ARG A 123 54.66 109.99 2.60
N ALA A 124 55.17 109.63 3.78
CA ALA A 124 55.16 108.24 4.25
C ALA A 124 53.73 107.71 4.43
N VAL A 125 52.84 108.51 5.02
CA VAL A 125 51.41 108.15 5.20
C VAL A 125 50.70 108.06 3.84
N GLU A 126 50.97 108.97 2.91
CA GLU A 126 50.43 108.92 1.55
C GLU A 126 50.89 107.64 0.82
N ALA A 127 52.17 107.31 0.89
CA ALA A 127 52.71 106.09 0.30
C ALA A 127 52.11 104.82 0.91
N GLU A 128 51.94 104.78 2.23
CA GLU A 128 51.29 103.66 2.93
C GLU A 128 49.80 103.55 2.55
N SER A 129 49.10 104.67 2.43
CA SER A 129 47.69 104.69 1.99
C SER A 129 47.54 104.18 0.55
N ALA A 130 48.42 104.60 -0.36
CA ALA A 130 48.43 104.15 -1.75
C ALA A 130 48.77 102.66 -1.87
N GLU A 131 49.64 102.13 -1.00
CA GLU A 131 49.91 100.69 -0.94
C GLU A 131 48.70 99.91 -0.43
N ARG A 132 48.04 100.39 0.64
CA ARG A 132 46.80 99.79 1.15
C ARG A 132 45.69 99.82 0.11
N ASP A 133 45.56 100.88 -0.67
CA ASP A 133 44.58 100.97 -1.76
C ASP A 133 44.89 100.00 -2.89
N ARG A 134 46.17 99.88 -3.27
CA ARG A 134 46.61 98.86 -4.25
C ARG A 134 46.34 97.45 -3.74
N ARG A 135 46.57 97.19 -2.45
CA ARG A 135 46.26 95.90 -1.81
C ARG A 135 44.76 95.61 -1.82
N ARG A 136 43.92 96.57 -1.39
CA ARG A 136 42.45 96.44 -1.42
C ARG A 136 41.92 96.20 -2.84
N SER A 137 42.48 96.88 -3.83
CA SER A 137 42.11 96.65 -5.24
C SER A 137 42.49 95.25 -5.71
N ARG A 138 43.66 94.73 -5.35
CA ARG A 138 44.07 93.35 -5.67
C ARG A 138 43.19 92.32 -4.96
N GLU A 139 42.88 92.54 -3.67
CA GLU A 139 41.97 91.69 -2.89
C GLU A 139 40.57 91.68 -3.52
N HIS A 140 40.02 92.84 -3.90
CA HIS A 140 38.73 92.90 -4.59
C HIS A 140 38.72 92.21 -5.95
N THR A 141 39.77 92.36 -6.76
CA THR A 141 39.86 91.64 -8.04
C THR A 141 39.96 90.13 -7.81
N ALA A 142 40.72 89.68 -6.81
CA ALA A 142 40.82 88.27 -6.46
C ALA A 142 39.48 87.70 -5.95
N ASP A 143 38.76 88.45 -5.09
CA ASP A 143 37.44 88.07 -4.60
C ASP A 143 36.40 88.00 -5.73
N GLN A 144 36.44 88.95 -6.68
CA GLN A 144 35.57 88.94 -7.86
C GLN A 144 35.85 87.71 -8.73
N GLN A 145 37.12 87.39 -8.98
CA GLN A 145 37.50 86.18 -9.72
C GLN A 145 37.06 84.91 -9.00
N ALA A 146 37.21 84.83 -7.68
CA ALA A 146 36.76 83.70 -6.88
C ALA A 146 35.23 83.53 -6.95
N LEU A 147 34.47 84.64 -6.89
CA LEU A 147 33.02 84.62 -7.04
C LEU A 147 32.58 84.19 -8.45
N GLU A 148 33.27 84.65 -9.50
CA GLU A 148 33.00 84.22 -10.87
C GLU A 148 33.29 82.73 -11.08
N GLN A 149 34.39 82.22 -10.53
CA GLN A 149 34.73 80.80 -10.55
C GLN A 149 33.67 79.96 -9.81
N ALA A 150 33.28 80.38 -8.60
CA ALA A 150 32.25 79.68 -7.83
C ALA A 150 30.90 79.67 -8.55
N ARG A 151 30.53 80.77 -9.23
CA ARG A 151 29.31 80.83 -10.06
C ARG A 151 29.40 79.92 -11.28
N ALA A 152 30.54 79.89 -11.96
CA ALA A 152 30.76 79.02 -13.11
C ALA A 152 30.72 77.54 -12.70
N GLU A 153 31.31 77.17 -11.56
CA GLU A 153 31.26 75.82 -11.01
C GLU A 153 29.83 75.44 -10.61
N THR A 154 29.12 76.33 -9.91
CA THR A 154 27.69 76.11 -9.58
C THR A 154 26.84 75.93 -10.83
N ALA A 155 27.11 76.68 -11.90
CA ALA A 155 26.41 76.55 -13.17
C ALA A 155 26.71 75.20 -13.86
N ARG A 156 27.97 74.74 -13.83
CA ARG A 156 28.36 73.42 -14.34
C ARG A 156 27.66 72.30 -13.58
N VAL A 157 27.76 72.31 -12.24
CA VAL A 157 27.09 71.30 -11.40
C VAL A 157 25.59 71.27 -11.67
N ARG A 158 24.93 72.43 -11.87
CA ARG A 158 23.50 72.48 -12.23
C ARG A 158 23.20 71.88 -13.61
N ALA A 159 24.07 72.10 -14.60
CA ALA A 159 23.90 71.52 -15.93
C ALA A 159 24.13 70.00 -15.92
N ASP A 160 25.16 69.54 -15.21
CA ASP A 160 25.48 68.13 -15.07
C ASP A 160 24.35 67.40 -14.31
N THR A 161 23.91 67.95 -13.17
CA THR A 161 22.77 67.38 -12.42
C THR A 161 21.46 67.39 -13.20
N ALA A 162 21.19 68.42 -14.01
CA ALA A 162 20.02 68.42 -14.89
C ALA A 162 20.09 67.27 -15.92
N THR A 163 21.27 67.05 -16.50
CA THR A 163 21.51 65.97 -17.47
C THR A 163 21.36 64.59 -16.81
N GLU A 164 21.91 64.41 -15.61
CA GLU A 164 21.75 63.18 -14.83
C GLU A 164 20.28 62.91 -14.48
N VAL A 165 19.53 63.94 -14.08
CA VAL A 165 18.11 63.81 -13.77
C VAL A 165 17.31 63.41 -15.01
N ASP A 166 17.61 63.99 -16.18
CA ASP A 166 16.94 63.63 -17.43
C ASP A 166 17.31 62.21 -17.88
N GLN A 167 18.57 61.78 -17.68
CA GLN A 167 19.00 60.41 -17.93
C GLN A 167 18.25 59.42 -17.01
N VAL A 168 18.20 59.68 -15.70
CA VAL A 168 17.47 58.84 -14.74
C VAL A 168 15.99 58.77 -15.08
N ARG A 169 15.37 59.87 -15.55
CA ARG A 169 13.97 59.87 -16.00
C ARG A 169 13.79 59.03 -17.26
N ALA A 170 14.71 59.11 -18.21
CA ALA A 170 14.67 58.30 -19.43
C ALA A 170 14.82 56.80 -19.11
N ASP A 171 15.77 56.44 -18.25
CA ASP A 171 16.01 55.07 -17.81
C ASP A 171 14.78 54.52 -17.06
N ALA A 172 14.23 55.29 -16.12
CA ALA A 172 13.00 54.92 -15.41
C ALA A 172 11.80 54.74 -16.36
N ALA A 173 11.64 55.61 -17.36
CA ALA A 173 10.59 55.46 -18.37
C ALA A 173 10.78 54.19 -19.21
N ALA A 174 12.02 53.86 -19.57
CA ALA A 174 12.34 52.63 -20.29
C ALA A 174 12.06 51.36 -19.44
N GLU A 175 12.41 51.38 -18.15
CA GLU A 175 12.10 50.29 -17.22
C GLU A 175 10.59 50.09 -17.05
N VAL A 176 9.82 51.18 -16.90
CA VAL A 176 8.35 51.12 -16.81
C VAL A 176 7.75 50.56 -18.10
N ALA A 177 8.22 50.99 -19.27
CA ALA A 177 7.78 50.43 -20.54
C ALA A 177 8.08 48.92 -20.65
N ALA A 178 9.30 48.50 -20.27
CA ALA A 178 9.67 47.09 -20.26
C ALA A 178 8.83 46.26 -19.26
N ALA A 179 8.49 46.84 -18.10
CA ALA A 179 7.61 46.19 -17.13
C ALA A 179 6.18 46.03 -17.67
N HIS A 180 5.65 47.03 -18.37
CA HIS A 180 4.34 46.94 -19.01
C HIS A 180 4.29 45.87 -20.11
N GLU A 181 5.31 45.78 -20.96
CA GLU A 181 5.37 44.73 -21.99
C GLU A 181 5.49 43.33 -21.37
N ARG A 182 6.27 43.17 -20.30
CA ARG A 182 6.31 41.90 -19.54
C ARG A 182 4.96 41.55 -18.94
N ALA A 183 4.22 42.54 -18.43
CA ALA A 183 2.88 42.33 -17.89
C ALA A 183 1.89 41.90 -18.98
N ARG A 184 1.87 42.57 -20.14
CA ARG A 184 1.05 42.18 -21.29
C ARG A 184 1.36 40.77 -21.78
N ALA A 185 2.64 40.44 -21.96
CA ALA A 185 3.05 39.09 -22.37
C ALA A 185 2.62 38.01 -21.35
N ALA A 186 2.63 38.35 -20.05
CA ALA A 186 2.16 37.45 -19.00
C ALA A 186 0.62 37.28 -19.02
N GLU A 187 -0.13 38.35 -19.27
CA GLU A 187 -1.58 38.34 -19.46
C GLU A 187 -1.96 37.51 -20.71
N GLU A 188 -1.34 37.75 -21.86
CA GLU A 188 -1.56 36.97 -23.09
C GLU A 188 -1.29 35.48 -22.86
N ARG A 189 -0.20 35.13 -22.14
CA ARG A 189 0.08 33.73 -21.81
C ARG A 189 -0.93 33.15 -20.82
N ALA A 190 -1.47 33.94 -19.91
CA ALA A 190 -2.51 33.51 -18.99
C ALA A 190 -3.82 33.24 -19.75
N GLU A 191 -4.23 34.15 -20.64
CA GLU A 191 -5.37 33.97 -21.53
C GLU A 191 -5.21 32.72 -22.40
N GLN A 192 -4.04 32.55 -23.02
CA GLN A 192 -3.73 31.34 -23.80
C GLN A 192 -3.89 30.07 -22.95
N ARG A 193 -3.35 30.04 -21.72
CA ARG A 193 -3.53 28.88 -20.82
C ARG A 193 -4.98 28.65 -20.42
N THR A 194 -5.79 29.69 -20.24
CA THR A 194 -7.22 29.51 -19.99
C THR A 194 -7.95 28.93 -21.19
N SER A 195 -7.58 29.34 -22.41
CA SER A 195 -8.14 28.79 -23.66
C SER A 195 -7.72 27.34 -23.88
N GLU A 196 -6.45 27.00 -23.63
CA GLU A 196 -5.92 25.62 -23.67
C GLU A 196 -6.69 24.72 -22.70
N ARG A 197 -6.87 25.15 -21.44
CA ARG A 197 -7.64 24.41 -20.44
C ARG A 197 -9.13 24.31 -20.75
N ALA A 198 -9.70 25.29 -21.45
CA ALA A 198 -11.10 25.22 -21.89
C ALA A 198 -11.26 24.20 -23.02
N ALA A 199 -10.33 24.19 -23.99
CA ALA A 199 -10.30 23.20 -25.07
C ALA A 199 -10.01 21.78 -24.55
N GLU A 200 -9.11 21.62 -23.58
CA GLU A 200 -8.83 20.34 -22.94
C GLU A 200 -10.06 19.81 -22.19
N ARG A 201 -10.76 20.68 -21.46
CA ARG A 201 -12.02 20.31 -20.78
C ARG A 201 -13.11 19.91 -21.78
N SER A 202 -13.31 20.67 -22.85
CA SER A 202 -14.34 20.32 -23.85
C SER A 202 -14.01 19.02 -24.59
N ALA A 203 -12.74 18.77 -24.90
CA ALA A 203 -12.30 17.50 -25.49
C ALA A 203 -12.52 16.34 -24.51
N SER A 204 -12.18 16.52 -23.24
CA SER A 204 -12.39 15.52 -22.20
C SER A 204 -13.88 15.22 -21.99
N GLU A 205 -14.73 16.26 -21.93
CA GLU A 205 -16.18 16.14 -21.85
C GLU A 205 -16.77 15.41 -23.05
N ALA A 206 -16.33 15.72 -24.28
CA ALA A 206 -16.75 15.01 -25.48
C ALA A 206 -16.36 13.53 -25.44
N THR A 207 -15.16 13.21 -24.92
CA THR A 207 -14.72 11.81 -24.75
C THR A 207 -15.58 11.06 -23.73
N VAL A 208 -15.93 11.71 -22.62
CA VAL A 208 -16.83 11.14 -21.59
C VAL A 208 -18.23 10.92 -22.15
N GLN A 209 -18.75 11.84 -22.97
CA GLN A 209 -20.04 11.70 -23.64
C GLN A 209 -20.04 10.54 -24.64
N GLU A 210 -18.98 10.39 -25.44
CA GLU A 210 -18.84 9.26 -26.37
C GLU A 210 -18.78 7.93 -25.62
N LEU A 211 -18.02 7.85 -24.52
CA LEU A 211 -17.98 6.65 -23.67
C LEU A 211 -19.34 6.33 -23.06
N HIS A 212 -20.11 7.34 -22.62
CA HIS A 212 -21.49 7.14 -22.17
C HIS A 212 -22.37 6.60 -23.30
N ALA A 213 -22.29 7.17 -24.50
CA ALA A 213 -23.05 6.69 -25.65
C ALA A 213 -22.66 5.27 -26.06
N GLN A 214 -21.40 4.87 -25.92
CA GLN A 214 -20.94 3.50 -26.14
C GLN A 214 -21.46 2.55 -25.07
N LEU A 215 -21.44 2.95 -23.79
CA LEU A 215 -22.00 2.15 -22.70
C LEU A 215 -23.51 1.94 -22.85
N GLU A 216 -24.25 2.97 -23.25
CA GLU A 216 -25.69 2.83 -23.51
C GLU A 216 -25.98 1.91 -24.71
N ARG A 217 -25.16 1.98 -25.78
CA ARG A 217 -25.23 1.02 -26.90
C ARG A 217 -25.00 -0.41 -26.43
N VAL A 218 -23.92 -0.66 -25.67
CA VAL A 218 -23.62 -1.99 -25.13
C VAL A 218 -24.72 -2.48 -24.18
N ARG A 219 -25.31 -1.61 -23.36
CA ARG A 219 -26.45 -1.96 -22.50
C ARG A 219 -27.68 -2.35 -23.31
N ALA A 220 -27.98 -1.61 -24.38
CA ALA A 220 -29.09 -1.93 -25.27
C ALA A 220 -28.86 -3.27 -25.99
N ASP A 221 -27.66 -3.50 -26.52
CA ASP A 221 -27.29 -4.76 -27.18
C ASP A 221 -27.35 -5.94 -26.20
N ALA A 222 -26.82 -5.78 -24.99
CA ALA A 222 -26.90 -6.81 -23.95
C ALA A 222 -28.35 -7.10 -23.53
N ALA A 223 -29.19 -6.07 -23.41
CA ALA A 223 -30.62 -6.25 -23.12
C ALA A 223 -31.33 -7.00 -24.25
N ALA A 224 -31.01 -6.69 -25.52
CA ALA A 224 -31.53 -7.39 -26.68
C ALA A 224 -31.10 -8.86 -26.71
N GLU A 225 -29.83 -9.16 -26.43
CA GLU A 225 -29.32 -10.54 -26.34
C GLU A 225 -29.97 -11.32 -25.19
N VAL A 226 -30.16 -10.69 -24.02
CA VAL A 226 -30.88 -11.31 -22.90
C VAL A 226 -32.33 -11.60 -23.26
N ALA A 227 -33.01 -10.68 -23.96
CA ALA A 227 -34.37 -10.90 -24.44
C ALA A 227 -34.42 -12.06 -25.46
N ALA A 228 -33.50 -12.09 -26.43
CA ALA A 228 -33.40 -13.17 -27.41
C ALA A 228 -33.10 -14.53 -26.75
N ALA A 229 -32.21 -14.58 -25.76
CA ALA A 229 -31.90 -15.79 -24.99
C ALA A 229 -33.12 -16.29 -24.20
N ARG A 230 -33.90 -15.38 -23.60
CA ARG A 230 -35.15 -15.74 -22.89
C ARG A 230 -36.20 -16.32 -23.84
N GLU A 231 -36.35 -15.76 -25.04
CA GLU A 231 -37.28 -16.31 -26.03
C GLU A 231 -36.81 -17.68 -26.55
N ARG A 232 -35.50 -17.87 -26.78
CA ARG A 232 -34.95 -19.20 -27.13
C ARG A 232 -35.21 -20.22 -26.01
N ALA A 233 -35.07 -19.82 -24.75
CA ALA A 233 -35.35 -20.68 -23.60
C ALA A 233 -36.84 -21.07 -23.52
N ARG A 234 -37.75 -20.10 -23.67
CA ARG A 234 -39.21 -20.35 -23.73
C ARG A 234 -39.58 -21.28 -24.88
N ALA A 235 -39.00 -21.08 -26.06
CA ALA A 235 -39.24 -21.96 -27.21
C ALA A 235 -38.73 -23.39 -26.95
N ALA A 236 -37.60 -23.54 -26.28
CA ALA A 236 -37.07 -24.84 -25.89
C ALA A 236 -37.95 -25.54 -24.83
N GLU A 237 -38.42 -24.81 -23.82
CA GLU A 237 -39.39 -25.33 -22.83
C GLU A 237 -40.69 -25.78 -23.51
N ALA A 238 -41.28 -24.95 -24.37
CA ALA A 238 -42.49 -25.31 -25.11
C ALA A 238 -42.30 -26.59 -25.96
N ARG A 239 -41.12 -26.78 -26.57
CA ARG A 239 -40.81 -28.04 -27.27
C ARG A 239 -40.58 -29.21 -26.33
N ALA A 240 -39.98 -29.01 -25.17
CA ALA A 240 -39.83 -30.05 -24.17
C ALA A 240 -41.19 -30.52 -23.64
N GLU A 241 -42.10 -29.58 -23.34
CA GLU A 241 -43.49 -29.86 -22.95
C GLU A 241 -44.25 -30.61 -24.06
N GLN A 242 -44.13 -30.14 -25.31
CA GLN A 242 -44.71 -30.86 -26.44
C GLN A 242 -44.17 -32.30 -26.54
N ARG A 243 -42.86 -32.49 -26.44
CA ARG A 243 -42.26 -33.85 -26.46
C ARG A 243 -42.68 -34.70 -25.27
N ALA A 244 -43.01 -34.10 -24.13
CA ALA A 244 -43.55 -34.82 -22.99
C ALA A 244 -45.00 -35.26 -23.25
N THR A 245 -45.84 -34.38 -23.80
CA THR A 245 -47.22 -34.71 -24.17
C THR A 245 -47.29 -35.76 -25.28
N GLU A 246 -46.44 -35.65 -26.31
CA GLU A 246 -46.27 -36.68 -27.36
C GLU A 246 -45.90 -38.03 -26.75
N ARG A 247 -44.92 -38.08 -25.83
CA ARG A 247 -44.52 -39.33 -25.16
C ARG A 247 -45.62 -39.92 -24.28
N VAL A 248 -46.44 -39.10 -23.64
CA VAL A 248 -47.60 -39.58 -22.88
C VAL A 248 -48.64 -40.19 -23.83
N ALA A 249 -48.92 -39.55 -24.97
CA ALA A 249 -49.83 -40.07 -25.98
C ALA A 249 -49.31 -41.38 -26.63
N GLU A 250 -48.01 -41.46 -26.93
CA GLU A 250 -47.35 -42.68 -27.40
C GLU A 250 -47.45 -43.82 -26.37
N ARG A 251 -47.25 -43.52 -25.07
CA ARG A 251 -47.43 -44.52 -24.01
C ARG A 251 -48.86 -45.01 -23.90
N ALA A 252 -49.85 -44.11 -23.94
CA ALA A 252 -51.26 -44.50 -23.89
C ALA A 252 -51.63 -45.42 -25.08
N THR A 253 -51.19 -45.08 -26.30
CA THR A 253 -51.45 -45.94 -27.48
C THR A 253 -50.72 -47.28 -27.41
N ALA A 254 -49.51 -47.31 -26.86
CA ALA A 254 -48.78 -48.56 -26.60
C ALA A 254 -49.46 -49.42 -25.53
N GLU A 255 -49.94 -48.83 -24.45
CA GLU A 255 -50.69 -49.51 -23.38
C GLU A 255 -52.01 -50.09 -23.91
N GLU A 256 -52.75 -49.35 -24.75
CA GLU A 256 -53.95 -49.87 -25.43
C GLU A 256 -53.63 -51.04 -26.37
N ALA A 257 -52.50 -50.98 -27.10
CA ALA A 257 -52.06 -52.09 -27.93
C ALA A 257 -51.68 -53.33 -27.10
N LEU A 258 -51.00 -53.14 -25.97
CA LEU A 258 -50.69 -54.22 -25.03
C LEU A 258 -51.95 -54.81 -24.40
N GLY A 259 -52.94 -53.97 -24.05
CA GLY A 259 -54.23 -54.42 -23.55
C GLY A 259 -54.96 -55.30 -24.56
N ARG A 260 -54.99 -54.90 -25.85
CA ARG A 260 -55.56 -55.71 -26.93
C ARG A 260 -54.85 -57.05 -27.10
N LEU A 261 -53.51 -57.04 -27.13
CA LEU A 261 -52.73 -58.28 -27.22
C LEU A 261 -52.99 -59.20 -26.02
N HIS A 262 -53.15 -58.65 -24.81
CA HIS A 262 -53.47 -59.45 -23.64
C HIS A 262 -54.86 -60.10 -23.74
N CYS A 263 -55.88 -59.34 -24.18
CA CYS A 263 -57.20 -59.89 -24.45
C CYS A 263 -57.17 -60.99 -25.53
N GLU A 264 -56.42 -60.79 -26.62
CA GLU A 264 -56.25 -61.79 -27.68
C GLU A 264 -55.57 -63.06 -27.13
N VAL A 265 -54.52 -62.92 -26.30
CA VAL A 265 -53.85 -64.06 -25.67
C VAL A 265 -54.78 -64.81 -24.72
N GLU A 266 -55.56 -64.10 -23.92
CA GLU A 266 -56.55 -64.72 -23.03
C GLU A 266 -57.65 -65.43 -23.82
N GLN A 267 -58.11 -64.85 -24.94
CA GLN A 267 -59.06 -65.50 -25.83
C GLN A 267 -58.48 -66.77 -26.47
N VAL A 268 -57.23 -66.73 -26.95
CA VAL A 268 -56.54 -67.92 -27.45
C VAL A 268 -56.40 -68.98 -26.36
N ARG A 269 -56.14 -68.59 -25.11
CA ARG A 269 -56.09 -69.53 -23.97
C ARG A 269 -57.45 -70.17 -23.71
N THR A 270 -58.54 -69.40 -23.76
CA THR A 270 -59.90 -69.95 -23.57
C THR A 270 -60.30 -70.87 -24.72
N ASP A 271 -60.00 -70.50 -25.95
CA ASP A 271 -60.30 -71.30 -27.14
C ASP A 271 -59.48 -72.60 -27.13
N ALA A 272 -58.20 -72.52 -26.79
CA ALA A 272 -57.34 -73.71 -26.62
C ALA A 272 -57.83 -74.61 -25.48
N ALA A 273 -58.29 -74.05 -24.36
CA ALA A 273 -58.86 -74.84 -23.27
C ALA A 273 -60.17 -75.54 -23.71
N ALA A 274 -61.01 -74.87 -24.50
CA ALA A 274 -62.22 -75.45 -25.07
C ALA A 274 -61.92 -76.57 -26.08
N GLU A 275 -60.95 -76.37 -26.97
CA GLU A 275 -60.44 -77.37 -27.91
C GLU A 275 -59.90 -78.60 -27.17
N VAL A 276 -59.08 -78.41 -26.13
CA VAL A 276 -58.56 -79.49 -25.30
C VAL A 276 -59.69 -80.23 -24.57
N ALA A 277 -60.69 -79.53 -24.05
CA ALA A 277 -61.85 -80.15 -23.42
C ALA A 277 -62.68 -80.98 -24.42
N ALA A 278 -62.90 -80.47 -25.64
CA ALA A 278 -63.59 -81.19 -26.71
C ALA A 278 -62.81 -82.44 -27.16
N ALA A 279 -61.48 -82.33 -27.31
CA ALA A 279 -60.60 -83.45 -27.65
C ALA A 279 -60.62 -84.52 -26.54
N ARG A 280 -60.59 -84.12 -25.26
CA ARG A 280 -60.70 -85.04 -24.12
C ARG A 280 -62.06 -85.74 -24.09
N ALA A 281 -63.16 -85.01 -24.32
CA ALA A 281 -64.49 -85.61 -24.38
C ALA A 281 -64.61 -86.64 -25.51
N LYS A 282 -64.04 -86.34 -26.69
CA LYS A 282 -63.97 -87.29 -27.81
C LYS A 282 -63.16 -88.54 -27.46
N ALA A 283 -61.98 -88.38 -26.86
CA ALA A 283 -61.14 -89.51 -26.43
C ALA A 283 -61.82 -90.37 -25.35
N ILE A 284 -62.58 -89.77 -24.42
CA ILE A 284 -63.39 -90.50 -23.43
C ILE A 284 -64.50 -91.29 -24.14
N GLY A 285 -65.15 -90.72 -25.16
CA GLY A 285 -66.15 -91.43 -25.96
C GLY A 285 -65.57 -92.63 -26.73
N GLU A 286 -64.41 -92.44 -27.37
CA GLU A 286 -63.72 -93.52 -28.11
C GLU A 286 -63.25 -94.64 -27.17
N THR A 287 -62.70 -94.31 -26.00
CA THR A 287 -62.28 -95.31 -25.01
C THR A 287 -63.47 -96.08 -24.42
N ALA A 288 -64.62 -95.43 -24.20
CA ALA A 288 -65.84 -96.12 -23.76
C ALA A 288 -66.36 -97.10 -24.82
N ALA A 289 -66.30 -96.74 -26.11
CA ALA A 289 -66.68 -97.62 -27.21
C ALA A 289 -65.77 -98.85 -27.33
N ILE A 290 -64.45 -98.66 -27.17
CA ILE A 290 -63.47 -99.76 -27.15
C ILE A 290 -63.73 -100.71 -25.98
N ARG A 291 -64.05 -100.17 -24.79
CA ARG A 291 -64.34 -100.98 -23.61
C ARG A 291 -65.60 -101.83 -23.77
N ALA A 292 -66.67 -101.24 -24.29
CA ALA A 292 -67.91 -101.96 -24.57
C ALA A 292 -67.71 -103.09 -25.60
N HIS A 293 -66.82 -102.89 -26.56
CA HIS A 293 -66.45 -103.94 -27.53
C HIS A 293 -65.65 -105.08 -26.87
N ALA A 294 -64.65 -104.75 -26.05
CA ALA A 294 -63.85 -105.74 -25.33
C ALA A 294 -64.68 -106.56 -24.32
N ASP A 295 -65.61 -105.93 -23.61
CA ASP A 295 -66.49 -106.62 -22.65
C ASP A 295 -67.41 -107.64 -23.38
N ALA A 296 -67.82 -107.35 -24.62
CA ALA A 296 -68.60 -108.29 -25.44
C ALA A 296 -67.77 -109.52 -25.87
N GLU A 297 -66.50 -109.33 -26.25
CA GLU A 297 -65.59 -110.43 -26.59
C GLU A 297 -65.27 -111.32 -25.38
N ILE A 298 -65.15 -110.74 -24.18
CA ILE A 298 -64.90 -111.50 -22.95
C ILE A 298 -66.07 -112.44 -22.62
N VAL A 299 -67.31 -112.00 -22.81
CA VAL A 299 -68.51 -112.84 -22.58
C VAL A 299 -68.56 -113.99 -23.58
N GLU A 300 -68.20 -113.76 -24.85
CA GLU A 300 -68.14 -114.80 -25.88
C GLU A 300 -67.07 -115.85 -25.56
N ALA A 301 -65.89 -115.42 -25.09
CA ALA A 301 -64.82 -116.32 -24.66
C ALA A 301 -65.21 -117.16 -23.42
N GLN A 302 -65.95 -116.59 -22.46
CA GLN A 302 -66.41 -117.31 -21.27
C GLN A 302 -67.45 -118.40 -21.58
N LEU A 303 -68.33 -118.17 -22.56
CA LEU A 303 -69.26 -119.17 -23.07
C LEU A 303 -68.54 -120.32 -23.79
N GLY A 304 -67.47 -120.04 -24.54
CA GLY A 304 -66.63 -121.06 -25.18
C GLY A 304 -65.89 -121.96 -24.18
N ALA A 305 -65.32 -121.38 -23.12
CA ALA A 305 -64.60 -122.13 -22.08
C ALA A 305 -65.49 -123.07 -21.26
N GLN A 306 -66.77 -122.72 -21.03
CA GLN A 306 -67.70 -123.55 -20.26
C GLN A 306 -68.07 -124.85 -20.99
N VAL A 307 -68.11 -124.83 -22.33
CA VAL A 307 -68.39 -126.02 -23.16
C VAL A 307 -67.22 -127.02 -23.10
N GLU A 308 -65.98 -126.55 -23.03
CA GLU A 308 -64.80 -127.43 -22.94
C GLU A 308 -64.68 -128.11 -21.56
N VAL A 309 -65.12 -127.44 -20.49
CA VAL A 309 -65.15 -128.01 -19.13
C VAL A 309 -66.13 -129.18 -19.03
N ASP A 310 -67.31 -129.09 -19.65
CA ASP A 310 -68.31 -130.17 -19.64
C ASP A 310 -67.84 -131.42 -20.41
N VAL A 311 -67.06 -131.23 -21.49
CA VAL A 311 -66.44 -132.32 -22.26
C VAL A 311 -65.33 -133.02 -21.46
N ALA A 312 -64.51 -132.25 -20.72
CA ALA A 312 -63.46 -132.80 -19.86
C ALA A 312 -64.02 -133.61 -18.68
N GLN A 313 -65.14 -133.19 -18.10
CA GLN A 313 -65.79 -133.90 -16.99
C GLN A 313 -66.37 -135.27 -17.41
N GLY A 314 -66.83 -135.41 -18.66
CA GLY A 314 -67.27 -136.69 -19.23
C GLY A 314 -66.14 -137.71 -19.42
N GLN A 315 -64.92 -137.26 -19.73
CA GLN A 315 -63.76 -138.14 -19.91
C GLN A 315 -63.16 -138.64 -18.58
N ILE A 316 -63.30 -137.87 -17.49
CA ILE A 316 -62.86 -138.24 -16.13
C ILE A 316 -63.71 -139.37 -15.54
N ALA A 317 -65.02 -139.42 -15.84
CA ALA A 317 -65.91 -140.48 -15.34
C ALA A 317 -65.64 -141.86 -15.98
N ILE A 318 -65.14 -141.89 -17.23
CA ILE A 318 -64.82 -143.11 -17.96
C ILE A 318 -63.48 -143.70 -17.50
N SER A 319 -62.48 -142.86 -17.22
CA SER A 319 -61.18 -143.29 -16.71
C SER A 319 -61.21 -143.76 -15.24
N ALA A 320 -62.08 -143.18 -14.41
CA ALA A 320 -62.25 -143.59 -13.00
C ALA A 320 -62.82 -145.01 -12.83
N ARG A 321 -63.67 -145.48 -13.75
CA ARG A 321 -64.25 -146.85 -13.73
C ARG A 321 -63.23 -147.91 -14.17
N ALA A 322 -62.32 -147.58 -15.07
CA ALA A 322 -61.25 -148.48 -15.52
C ALA A 322 -60.17 -148.65 -14.43
N ALA A 323 -59.87 -147.59 -13.67
CA ALA A 323 -58.90 -147.64 -12.57
C ALA A 323 -59.38 -148.48 -11.37
N GLN A 324 -60.67 -148.46 -11.03
CA GLN A 324 -61.23 -149.24 -9.90
C GLN A 324 -61.20 -150.76 -10.12
N ALA A 325 -61.29 -151.24 -11.38
CA ALA A 325 -61.17 -152.66 -11.70
C ALA A 325 -59.73 -153.18 -11.55
N GLN A 326 -58.73 -152.37 -11.90
CA GLN A 326 -57.30 -152.71 -11.77
C GLN A 326 -56.81 -152.69 -10.31
N ILE A 327 -57.40 -151.84 -9.45
CA ILE A 327 -57.07 -151.73 -8.03
C ILE A 327 -57.56 -152.96 -7.22
N ALA A 328 -58.65 -153.61 -7.61
CA ALA A 328 -59.16 -154.80 -6.92
C ALA A 328 -58.29 -156.06 -7.16
N GLU A 329 -57.74 -156.19 -8.37
CA GLU A 329 -56.85 -157.29 -8.76
C GLU A 329 -55.46 -157.15 -8.12
N ALA A 330 -54.92 -155.94 -8.05
CA ALA A 330 -53.65 -155.65 -7.35
C ALA A 330 -53.71 -155.86 -5.83
N ARG A 331 -54.86 -155.62 -5.18
CA ARG A 331 -55.04 -155.81 -3.72
C ARG A 331 -55.06 -157.28 -3.29
N SER A 332 -55.50 -158.19 -4.15
CA SER A 332 -55.47 -159.64 -3.92
C SER A 332 -54.04 -160.21 -3.98
N ALA A 333 -53.18 -159.64 -4.82
CA ALA A 333 -51.78 -160.06 -4.95
C ALA A 333 -50.90 -159.49 -3.83
N ALA A 334 -51.16 -158.25 -3.39
CA ALA A 334 -50.40 -157.59 -2.33
C ALA A 334 -50.59 -158.21 -0.93
N GLN A 335 -51.78 -158.76 -0.61
CA GLN A 335 -52.03 -159.34 0.72
C GLN A 335 -51.25 -160.64 0.98
N ALA A 336 -50.92 -161.41 -0.08
CA ALA A 336 -50.08 -162.60 0.03
C ALA A 336 -48.58 -162.27 0.19
N GLU A 337 -48.17 -161.07 -0.21
CA GLU A 337 -46.78 -160.57 -0.11
C GLU A 337 -46.53 -159.86 1.24
N ILE A 338 -47.56 -159.23 1.82
CA ILE A 338 -47.53 -158.57 3.14
C ILE A 338 -47.27 -159.57 4.28
N ASP A 339 -47.85 -160.77 4.23
CA ASP A 339 -47.61 -161.81 5.24
C ASP A 339 -46.16 -162.36 5.18
N SER A 340 -45.49 -162.24 4.03
CA SER A 340 -44.08 -162.60 3.83
C SER A 340 -43.12 -161.47 4.24
N ALA A 341 -43.52 -160.20 4.11
CA ALA A 341 -42.67 -159.02 4.37
C ALA A 341 -42.65 -158.60 5.86
N HIS A 342 -43.68 -158.94 6.64
CA HIS A 342 -43.73 -158.68 8.09
C HIS A 342 -42.65 -159.42 8.88
N ALA A 343 -42.08 -160.51 8.35
CA ALA A 343 -40.96 -161.24 8.98
C ALA A 343 -39.57 -160.63 8.70
N TYR A 344 -39.45 -159.66 7.78
CA TYR A 344 -38.17 -159.03 7.37
C TYR A 344 -38.04 -157.55 7.81
N ALA A 345 -39.15 -156.86 8.06
CA ALA A 345 -39.18 -155.42 8.34
C ALA A 345 -38.85 -155.01 9.80
N GLU A 346 -38.79 -155.94 10.76
CA GLU A 346 -38.36 -155.62 12.13
C GLU A 346 -36.86 -155.25 12.23
N ASP A 347 -36.03 -155.57 11.22
CA ASP A 347 -34.57 -155.43 11.30
C ASP A 347 -34.01 -154.07 10.78
N VAL A 348 -34.78 -153.29 10.00
CA VAL A 348 -34.24 -152.15 9.21
C VAL A 348 -34.57 -150.75 9.78
N VAL A 349 -35.58 -150.63 10.64
CA VAL A 349 -36.07 -149.32 11.17
C VAL A 349 -35.07 -148.60 12.11
N ARG A 350 -34.00 -149.25 12.55
CA ARG A 350 -33.09 -148.69 13.58
C ARG A 350 -32.06 -147.68 13.07
N GLN A 351 -31.86 -147.49 11.76
CA GLN A 351 -30.59 -146.93 11.27
C GLN A 351 -30.61 -145.53 10.59
N ALA A 352 -31.76 -144.91 10.32
CA ALA A 352 -31.80 -143.75 9.41
C ALA A 352 -32.22 -142.38 10.02
N GLN A 353 -32.27 -142.24 11.35
CA GLN A 353 -32.75 -141.00 12.01
C GLN A 353 -31.72 -139.84 12.14
N ASP A 354 -30.51 -139.92 11.58
CA ASP A 354 -29.41 -138.97 11.91
C ASP A 354 -29.12 -137.81 10.92
N GLU A 355 -29.71 -137.74 9.72
CA GLU A 355 -29.11 -136.91 8.64
C GLU A 355 -29.75 -135.52 8.36
N VAL A 356 -30.69 -135.03 9.19
CA VAL A 356 -31.49 -133.81 8.91
C VAL A 356 -30.86 -132.47 9.38
N ALA A 357 -29.65 -132.45 9.93
CA ALA A 357 -29.05 -131.26 10.58
C ALA A 357 -28.37 -130.19 9.67
N ARG A 358 -28.51 -130.18 8.33
CA ARG A 358 -27.58 -129.44 7.43
C ARG A 358 -28.10 -128.24 6.62
N VAL A 359 -29.29 -127.67 6.85
CA VAL A 359 -29.96 -126.75 5.89
C VAL A 359 -30.17 -125.27 6.33
N THR A 360 -29.23 -124.60 7.02
CA THR A 360 -29.48 -123.18 7.45
C THR A 360 -28.27 -122.25 7.41
N ALA A 361 -27.87 -121.74 6.22
CA ALA A 361 -27.03 -120.54 6.04
C ALA A 361 -26.86 -120.14 4.55
N ALA A 362 -27.41 -119.00 4.11
CA ALA A 362 -26.81 -118.06 3.12
C ALA A 362 -27.85 -117.05 2.55
N VAL A 363 -27.36 -115.82 2.29
CA VAL A 363 -27.91 -114.73 1.43
C VAL A 363 -28.55 -113.52 2.15
N GLN A 364 -27.68 -112.62 2.64
CA GLN A 364 -27.89 -111.17 2.75
C GLN A 364 -26.55 -110.44 2.51
N ALA A 365 -26.41 -109.63 1.44
CA ALA A 365 -25.50 -108.48 1.32
C ALA A 365 -25.55 -107.84 -0.09
N SER A 366 -25.92 -106.55 -0.19
CA SER A 366 -25.36 -105.49 -1.07
C SER A 366 -26.30 -104.27 -1.14
N GLY A 367 -25.85 -103.11 -0.64
CA GLY A 367 -26.49 -101.79 -0.78
C GLY A 367 -25.45 -100.66 -0.81
N PRO A 368 -25.72 -99.50 -1.46
CA PRO A 368 -24.73 -98.44 -1.67
C PRO A 368 -24.46 -97.54 -0.43
N LEU A 369 -23.20 -97.13 -0.23
CA LEU A 369 -22.71 -96.26 0.86
C LEU A 369 -23.14 -94.79 0.65
N MET A 370 -23.69 -94.15 1.70
CA MET A 370 -24.17 -92.76 1.68
C MET A 370 -23.24 -91.85 2.52
N ILE A 371 -22.74 -90.76 1.94
CA ILE A 371 -22.02 -89.71 2.69
C ILE A 371 -23.06 -88.96 3.56
N PRO A 372 -22.86 -88.83 4.88
CA PRO A 372 -23.79 -88.11 5.75
C PRO A 372 -23.78 -86.61 5.45
N VAL A 373 -24.96 -85.98 5.44
CA VAL A 373 -25.10 -84.52 5.29
C VAL A 373 -25.34 -83.90 6.66
N ALA A 374 -24.48 -82.97 7.07
CA ALA A 374 -24.65 -82.30 8.35
C ALA A 374 -25.82 -81.30 8.36
N PRO A 375 -26.48 -81.10 9.52
CA PRO A 375 -27.43 -80.01 9.71
C PRO A 375 -26.79 -78.63 9.50
N VAL A 376 -27.56 -77.67 8.98
CA VAL A 376 -27.10 -76.33 8.56
C VAL A 376 -26.38 -75.57 9.69
N HIS A 377 -26.76 -75.81 10.94
CA HIS A 377 -26.22 -75.13 12.12
C HIS A 377 -24.87 -75.71 12.61
N VAL A 378 -24.57 -76.97 12.28
CA VAL A 378 -23.30 -77.65 12.62
C VAL A 378 -22.23 -77.42 11.54
N ARG A 379 -22.67 -77.20 10.30
CA ARG A 379 -21.84 -77.09 9.10
C ARG A 379 -20.66 -76.08 9.15
N PRO A 380 -20.77 -74.89 9.78
CA PRO A 380 -19.65 -73.95 9.86
C PRO A 380 -18.42 -74.50 10.60
N GLN A 381 -18.61 -75.46 11.51
CA GLN A 381 -17.60 -75.94 12.44
C GLN A 381 -16.96 -77.28 12.05
N ILE A 382 -17.43 -77.89 10.94
CA ILE A 382 -17.00 -79.20 10.41
C ILE A 382 -16.42 -79.14 9.01
N ARG A 383 -16.07 -77.94 8.51
CA ARG A 383 -15.57 -77.75 7.13
C ARG A 383 -14.32 -78.58 6.83
N THR A 384 -13.45 -78.76 7.81
CA THR A 384 -12.24 -79.59 7.69
C THR A 384 -12.61 -81.06 7.44
N LEU A 385 -13.61 -81.58 8.18
CA LEU A 385 -14.10 -82.95 8.07
C LEU A 385 -14.81 -83.23 6.74
N GLU A 386 -15.68 -82.31 6.27
CA GLU A 386 -16.33 -82.43 4.95
C GLU A 386 -15.29 -82.48 3.82
N ALA A 387 -14.22 -81.67 3.91
CA ALA A 387 -13.20 -81.64 2.89
C ALA A 387 -12.33 -82.91 2.84
N ILE A 388 -12.14 -83.58 3.97
CA ILE A 388 -11.41 -84.87 4.03
C ILE A 388 -12.28 -86.00 3.47
N LEU A 389 -13.58 -86.04 3.83
CA LEU A 389 -14.52 -87.02 3.26
C LEU A 389 -14.67 -86.84 1.75
N ASP A 390 -14.70 -85.60 1.25
CA ASP A 390 -14.71 -85.32 -0.20
C ASP A 390 -13.40 -85.80 -0.87
N ALA A 391 -12.24 -85.57 -0.24
CA ALA A 391 -10.95 -86.04 -0.78
C ALA A 391 -10.89 -87.58 -0.81
N LEU A 392 -11.33 -88.28 0.24
CA LEU A 392 -11.40 -89.74 0.28
C LEU A 392 -12.40 -90.30 -0.72
N TYR A 393 -13.58 -89.69 -0.85
CA TYR A 393 -14.56 -90.10 -1.85
C TYR A 393 -14.03 -89.94 -3.27
N ARG A 394 -13.29 -88.86 -3.56
CA ARG A 394 -12.62 -88.67 -4.86
C ARG A 394 -11.55 -89.72 -5.11
N ILE A 395 -10.75 -90.08 -4.10
CA ILE A 395 -9.78 -91.18 -4.23
C ILE A 395 -10.52 -92.49 -4.54
N ASP A 396 -11.53 -92.85 -3.74
CA ASP A 396 -12.33 -94.07 -3.93
C ASP A 396 -12.97 -94.12 -5.32
N TYR A 397 -13.56 -93.02 -5.78
CA TYR A 397 -14.17 -92.91 -7.10
C TYR A 397 -13.15 -93.05 -8.24
N VAL A 398 -11.98 -92.40 -8.13
CA VAL A 398 -10.91 -92.49 -9.15
C VAL A 398 -10.36 -93.91 -9.23
N LEU A 399 -10.18 -94.58 -8.08
CA LEU A 399 -9.69 -95.96 -8.03
C LEU A 399 -10.76 -96.97 -8.53
N GLU A 400 -12.03 -96.77 -8.18
CA GLU A 400 -13.14 -97.65 -8.62
C GLU A 400 -13.44 -97.50 -10.13
N SER A 401 -13.36 -96.28 -10.66
CA SER A 401 -13.55 -96.02 -12.10
C SER A 401 -12.41 -96.60 -12.94
N ALA A 402 -11.16 -96.53 -12.46
CA ALA A 402 -10.02 -97.24 -13.04
C ALA A 402 -10.21 -98.77 -12.95
N MET A 403 -10.83 -99.26 -11.88
CA MET A 403 -11.11 -100.68 -11.71
C MET A 403 -12.18 -101.23 -12.66
N SER A 404 -13.19 -100.42 -12.97
CA SER A 404 -14.34 -100.77 -13.81
C SER A 404 -14.10 -100.56 -15.32
N GLY A 405 -12.94 -100.01 -15.71
CA GLY A 405 -12.58 -99.75 -17.10
C GLY A 405 -13.34 -98.59 -17.75
N ALA A 406 -13.97 -97.73 -16.94
CA ALA A 406 -14.91 -96.70 -17.41
C ALA A 406 -14.24 -95.34 -17.77
N GLN A 407 -12.99 -95.10 -17.38
CA GLN A 407 -12.21 -93.88 -17.67
C GLN A 407 -10.74 -94.19 -17.99
N SER A 408 -10.06 -93.26 -18.68
CA SER A 408 -8.61 -93.32 -18.96
C SER A 408 -7.78 -93.40 -17.68
N GLN A 409 -6.58 -93.98 -17.76
CA GLN A 409 -5.68 -94.23 -16.62
C GLN A 409 -5.65 -93.05 -15.63
N PRO A 410 -5.83 -93.31 -14.32
CA PRO A 410 -5.87 -92.27 -13.30
C PRO A 410 -4.55 -91.49 -13.25
N ASP A 411 -4.65 -90.17 -13.10
CA ASP A 411 -3.49 -89.28 -12.96
C ASP A 411 -2.83 -89.50 -11.59
N ALA A 412 -1.61 -90.06 -11.61
CA ALA A 412 -0.86 -90.38 -10.41
C ALA A 412 -0.51 -89.14 -9.56
N ASP A 413 -0.24 -87.99 -10.19
CA ASP A 413 0.05 -86.74 -9.47
C ASP A 413 -1.21 -86.17 -8.80
N TYR A 414 -2.37 -86.34 -9.44
CA TYR A 414 -3.66 -85.96 -8.85
C TYR A 414 -4.00 -86.83 -7.62
N VAL A 415 -3.84 -88.16 -7.72
CA VAL A 415 -4.09 -89.06 -6.57
C VAL A 415 -3.07 -88.82 -5.46
N ARG A 416 -1.80 -88.58 -5.79
CA ARG A 416 -0.75 -88.20 -4.83
C ARG A 416 -1.07 -86.89 -4.12
N GLY A 417 -1.56 -85.89 -4.84
CA GLY A 417 -2.01 -84.61 -4.27
C GLY A 417 -3.21 -84.75 -3.32
N LEU A 418 -4.18 -85.60 -3.67
CA LEU A 418 -5.31 -85.92 -2.79
C LEU A 418 -4.86 -86.70 -1.55
N ALA A 419 -3.99 -87.70 -1.71
CA ALA A 419 -3.42 -88.48 -0.62
C ALA A 419 -2.65 -87.61 0.38
N ALA A 420 -1.83 -86.68 -0.12
CA ALA A 420 -1.12 -85.70 0.71
C ALA A 420 -2.10 -84.77 1.45
N THR A 421 -3.18 -84.34 0.78
CA THR A 421 -4.23 -83.51 1.41
C THR A 421 -4.94 -84.25 2.55
N VAL A 422 -5.21 -85.55 2.38
CA VAL A 422 -5.81 -86.38 3.42
C VAL A 422 -4.84 -86.57 4.58
N GLN A 423 -3.55 -86.83 4.32
CA GLN A 423 -2.52 -86.96 5.36
C GLN A 423 -2.32 -85.68 6.16
N GLU A 424 -2.19 -84.52 5.48
CA GLU A 424 -2.02 -83.22 6.14
C GLU A 424 -3.20 -82.91 7.06
N ARG A 425 -4.42 -83.16 6.58
CA ARG A 425 -5.65 -82.81 7.31
C ARG A 425 -6.11 -83.87 8.30
N ALA A 426 -5.61 -85.10 8.23
CA ALA A 426 -5.84 -86.14 9.22
C ALA A 426 -5.14 -85.81 10.56
N GLN A 427 -4.09 -84.97 10.54
CA GLN A 427 -3.41 -84.50 11.74
C GLN A 427 -4.39 -83.70 12.63
N GLY A 428 -4.79 -84.30 13.75
CA GLY A 428 -5.71 -83.68 14.70
C GLY A 428 -7.20 -83.94 14.44
N LEU A 429 -7.57 -84.60 13.33
CA LEU A 429 -8.99 -84.87 13.01
C LEU A 429 -9.69 -85.73 14.06
N SER A 430 -8.98 -86.71 14.64
CA SER A 430 -9.53 -87.58 15.70
C SER A 430 -9.88 -86.76 16.95
N ALA A 431 -9.04 -85.80 17.30
CA ALA A 431 -9.30 -84.87 18.40
C ALA A 431 -10.44 -83.89 18.05
N GLU A 432 -10.49 -83.40 16.81
CA GLU A 432 -11.58 -82.52 16.36
C GLU A 432 -12.94 -83.22 16.33
N LEU A 433 -13.00 -84.50 15.94
CA LEU A 433 -14.22 -85.31 15.94
C LEU A 433 -14.73 -85.61 17.36
N ALA A 434 -13.82 -85.94 18.28
CA ALA A 434 -14.17 -86.20 19.68
C ALA A 434 -14.62 -84.92 20.42
N ASP A 435 -14.03 -83.78 20.07
CA ASP A 435 -14.33 -82.46 20.66
C ASP A 435 -15.56 -81.78 20.02
N LEU A 436 -16.03 -82.26 18.85
CA LEU A 436 -17.08 -81.60 18.07
C LEU A 436 -18.38 -81.34 18.88
N PRO A 437 -18.93 -82.29 19.68
CA PRO A 437 -20.13 -82.02 20.47
C PRO A 437 -19.89 -80.97 21.57
N GLY A 438 -18.66 -80.85 22.08
CA GLY A 438 -18.30 -79.88 23.12
C GLY A 438 -18.24 -78.43 22.63
N ARG A 439 -18.31 -78.20 21.31
CA ARG A 439 -18.31 -76.87 20.69
C ARG A 439 -19.68 -76.20 20.66
N PHE A 440 -20.73 -76.94 20.98
CA PHE A 440 -22.10 -76.47 20.99
C PHE A 440 -22.63 -76.37 22.43
N THR A 441 -23.41 -75.32 22.70
CA THR A 441 -24.06 -75.11 24.01
C THR A 441 -25.52 -75.53 24.01
N ASP A 442 -26.15 -75.67 22.84
CA ASP A 442 -27.53 -76.14 22.69
C ASP A 442 -27.55 -77.68 22.60
N GLN A 443 -28.36 -78.32 23.45
CA GLN A 443 -28.48 -79.78 23.54
C GLN A 443 -28.88 -80.42 22.21
N ALA A 444 -29.72 -79.76 21.42
CA ALA A 444 -30.12 -80.27 20.10
C ALA A 444 -28.95 -80.29 19.10
N ASP A 445 -28.09 -79.28 19.15
CA ASP A 445 -26.89 -79.19 18.29
C ASP A 445 -25.77 -80.12 18.79
N VAL A 446 -25.66 -80.37 20.11
CA VAL A 446 -24.77 -81.37 20.71
C VAL A 446 -25.13 -82.79 20.23
N GLU A 447 -26.41 -83.15 20.26
CA GLU A 447 -26.87 -84.47 19.80
C GLU A 447 -26.73 -84.63 18.29
N ALA A 448 -27.06 -83.59 17.52
CA ALA A 448 -26.93 -83.61 16.08
C ALA A 448 -25.47 -83.68 15.61
N SER A 449 -24.56 -82.97 16.28
CA SER A 449 -23.13 -83.02 16.00
C SER A 449 -22.50 -84.35 16.42
N ALA A 450 -22.92 -84.95 17.54
CA ALA A 450 -22.50 -86.30 17.94
C ALA A 450 -22.98 -87.37 16.95
N ALA A 451 -24.24 -87.29 16.50
CA ALA A 451 -24.78 -88.20 15.48
C ALA A 451 -24.04 -88.06 14.15
N TYR A 452 -23.73 -86.83 13.73
CA TYR A 452 -22.94 -86.57 12.53
C TYR A 452 -21.49 -87.06 12.66
N ALA A 453 -20.82 -86.84 13.80
CA ALA A 453 -19.46 -87.31 14.04
C ALA A 453 -19.36 -88.84 13.94
N ASN A 454 -20.32 -89.57 14.52
CA ASN A 454 -20.39 -91.03 14.42
C ASN A 454 -20.63 -91.51 12.98
N ALA A 455 -21.57 -90.87 12.26
CA ALA A 455 -21.84 -91.23 10.87
C ALA A 455 -20.66 -90.90 9.94
N ALA A 456 -19.99 -89.76 10.17
CA ALA A 456 -18.80 -89.35 9.43
C ALA A 456 -17.62 -90.27 9.70
N GLY A 457 -17.40 -90.69 10.96
CA GLY A 457 -16.40 -91.69 11.33
C GLY A 457 -16.66 -93.05 10.66
N ALA A 458 -17.91 -93.51 10.65
CA ALA A 458 -18.28 -94.75 9.96
C ALA A 458 -18.07 -94.67 8.45
N ALA A 459 -18.44 -93.55 7.81
CA ALA A 459 -18.21 -93.32 6.38
C ALA A 459 -16.71 -93.23 6.05
N TYR A 460 -15.93 -92.58 6.92
CA TYR A 460 -14.47 -92.48 6.79
C TYR A 460 -13.81 -93.86 6.82
N SER A 461 -14.11 -94.68 7.84
CA SER A 461 -13.59 -96.04 7.96
C SER A 461 -14.01 -96.93 6.80
N ALA A 462 -15.26 -96.82 6.34
CA ALA A 462 -15.76 -97.59 5.20
C ALA A 462 -15.06 -97.19 3.88
N LEU A 463 -14.85 -95.90 3.63
CA LEU A 463 -14.13 -95.40 2.45
C LEU A 463 -12.66 -95.83 2.50
N LEU A 464 -11.99 -95.72 3.64
CA LEU A 464 -10.61 -96.18 3.78
C LEU A 464 -10.46 -97.69 3.55
N GLN A 465 -11.39 -98.50 4.06
CA GLN A 465 -11.37 -99.94 3.83
C GLN A 465 -11.56 -100.27 2.35
N ARG A 466 -12.45 -99.55 1.67
CA ARG A 466 -12.73 -99.74 0.25
C ARG A 466 -11.55 -99.31 -0.63
N ILE A 467 -10.95 -98.17 -0.32
CA ILE A 467 -9.73 -97.67 -0.97
C ILE A 467 -8.58 -98.66 -0.81
N GLU A 468 -8.40 -99.23 0.39
CA GLU A 468 -7.38 -100.26 0.65
C GLU A 468 -7.67 -101.55 -0.12
N ASP A 469 -8.91 -102.05 -0.09
CA ASP A 469 -9.33 -103.24 -0.84
C ASP A 469 -9.12 -103.05 -2.36
N VAL A 470 -9.41 -101.85 -2.87
CA VAL A 470 -9.21 -101.51 -4.28
C VAL A 470 -7.73 -101.38 -4.62
N ALA A 471 -6.94 -100.70 -3.79
CA ALA A 471 -5.49 -100.59 -3.97
C ALA A 471 -4.81 -101.96 -3.95
N TRP A 472 -5.24 -102.88 -3.07
CA TRP A 472 -4.76 -104.26 -3.03
C TRP A 472 -5.09 -105.03 -4.33
N ARG A 473 -6.28 -104.82 -4.90
CA ARG A 473 -6.66 -105.39 -6.19
C ARG A 473 -5.92 -104.74 -7.37
N MET A 474 -5.54 -103.46 -7.29
CA MET A 474 -4.75 -102.76 -8.32
C MET A 474 -3.30 -103.26 -8.32
N MET A 475 -2.73 -103.53 -7.15
CA MET A 475 -1.39 -104.13 -7.00
C MET A 475 -1.25 -105.47 -7.77
N GLY A 476 -2.36 -106.21 -7.96
CA GLY A 476 -2.39 -107.45 -8.74
C GLY A 476 -2.36 -107.30 -10.26
N ARG A 477 -2.44 -106.07 -10.81
CA ARG A 477 -2.56 -105.81 -12.27
C ARG A 477 -1.24 -105.46 -12.98
N ALA A 478 -0.20 -105.07 -12.25
CA ALA A 478 1.17 -104.80 -12.74
C ALA A 478 1.28 -103.82 -13.94
N GLU A 479 0.68 -102.62 -13.83
CA GLU A 479 0.97 -101.45 -14.70
C GLU A 479 1.83 -100.41 -13.95
N ASP A 480 2.79 -99.76 -14.61
CA ASP A 480 3.75 -98.83 -13.97
C ASP A 480 3.06 -97.61 -13.31
N SER A 481 1.97 -97.09 -13.89
CA SER A 481 1.18 -95.98 -13.33
C SER A 481 0.35 -96.40 -12.10
N ASP A 482 -0.11 -97.65 -12.05
CA ASP A 482 -0.82 -98.21 -10.89
C ASP A 482 0.13 -98.35 -9.69
N ALA A 483 1.42 -98.61 -9.93
CA ALA A 483 2.40 -98.75 -8.86
C ALA A 483 2.61 -97.44 -8.08
N GLU A 484 2.73 -96.29 -8.76
CA GLU A 484 2.87 -94.98 -8.10
C GLU A 484 1.61 -94.58 -7.32
N ILE A 485 0.44 -94.95 -7.83
CA ILE A 485 -0.85 -94.70 -7.18
C ILE A 485 -1.02 -95.59 -5.95
N VAL A 486 -0.73 -96.89 -6.08
CA VAL A 486 -0.77 -97.84 -4.97
C VAL A 486 0.24 -97.45 -3.90
N GLU A 487 1.43 -96.98 -4.26
CA GLU A 487 2.42 -96.46 -3.30
C GLU A 487 1.88 -95.24 -2.54
N SER A 488 1.34 -94.25 -3.27
CA SER A 488 0.81 -93.01 -2.67
C SER A 488 -0.39 -93.28 -1.75
N VAL A 489 -1.31 -94.18 -2.16
CA VAL A 489 -2.49 -94.57 -1.37
C VAL A 489 -2.10 -95.44 -0.18
N SER A 490 -1.13 -96.35 -0.35
CA SER A 490 -0.63 -97.19 0.74
C SER A 490 0.14 -96.37 1.77
N ALA A 491 0.91 -95.36 1.34
CA ALA A 491 1.57 -94.40 2.24
C ALA A 491 0.56 -93.56 3.03
N MET A 492 -0.55 -93.16 2.39
CA MET A 492 -1.67 -92.50 3.07
C MET A 492 -2.34 -93.42 4.09
N VAL A 493 -2.74 -94.62 3.69
CA VAL A 493 -3.40 -95.57 4.60
C VAL A 493 -2.50 -95.97 5.77
N ALA A 494 -1.19 -96.09 5.55
CA ALA A 494 -0.21 -96.42 6.58
C ALA A 494 0.16 -95.24 7.50
N ASP A 495 -0.32 -94.02 7.23
CA ASP A 495 -0.06 -92.86 8.08
C ASP A 495 -0.59 -93.10 9.50
N PRO A 496 0.23 -92.89 10.56
CA PRO A 496 -0.18 -93.12 11.95
C PRO A 496 -1.46 -92.39 12.37
N TRP A 497 -1.70 -91.18 11.83
CA TRP A 497 -2.89 -90.38 12.13
C TRP A 497 -4.14 -90.93 11.44
N ILE A 498 -3.97 -91.53 10.26
CA ILE A 498 -5.06 -92.17 9.51
C ILE A 498 -5.42 -93.53 10.13
N GLN A 499 -4.43 -94.27 10.62
CA GLN A 499 -4.65 -95.50 11.39
C GLN A 499 -5.34 -95.25 12.73
N ALA A 500 -5.02 -94.14 13.41
CA ALA A 500 -5.68 -93.75 14.66
C ALA A 500 -7.18 -93.43 14.48
N LEU A 501 -7.62 -93.12 13.27
CA LEU A 501 -9.02 -92.84 12.94
C LEU A 501 -9.83 -94.10 12.56
N ARG A 502 -9.18 -95.26 12.41
CA ARG A 502 -9.84 -96.55 12.12
C ARG A 502 -10.33 -97.27 13.38
N GLN A 503 -9.77 -96.90 14.55
CA GLN A 503 -10.09 -97.45 15.86
C GLN A 503 -11.17 -96.60 16.53
#